data_AF-A0A7V4H9K1-F1
#
_entry.id   AF-A0A7V4H9K1-F1
#
_cell.length_a   1.000
_cell.length_b   1.000
_cell.length_c   1.000
_cell.angle_alpha   90.00
_cell.angle_beta   90.00
_cell.angle_gamma   90.00
#
_symmetry.space_group_name_H-M   'P 1'
#
loop_
_entity.id
_entity.type
_entity.pdbx_description
1 polymer ?
#
loop_
_entity_poly.entity_id
_entity_poly.type
_entity_poly.pdbx_seq_one_letter_code
_entity_poly.pdbx_strand_id
1 'polypeptide(L)' 'MVSVFISYSHEDSKIVEKIAKYLVKENLHVWIDKWQLNFGDSLIQKVQDAISEASVLLIMLSKKSVESEWCKKE' A
#
# COMPACT_ATOMS: atom_id res chain seq x y z
N MET A 1 -4.36 16.61 -5.99
CA MET A 1 -3.67 16.14 -4.76
C MET A 1 -3.05 14.81 -5.11
N VAL A 2 -1.76 14.59 -4.83
CA VAL A 2 -1.07 13.35 -5.25
C VAL A 2 -1.45 12.23 -4.28
N SER A 3 -2.06 11.17 -4.80
CA SER A 3 -2.39 9.94 -4.08
C SER A 3 -1.30 8.89 -4.30
N VAL A 4 -0.81 8.29 -3.22
CA VAL A 4 0.25 7.27 -3.22
C VAL A 4 -0.31 5.99 -2.64
N PHE A 5 -0.38 4.94 -3.45
CA PHE A 5 -0.65 3.58 -2.97
C PHE A 5 0.68 2.90 -2.67
N ILE A 6 0.84 2.34 -1.47
CA ILE A 6 2.04 1.58 -1.12
C ILE A 6 1.71 0.09 -1.11
N SER A 7 2.32 -0.64 -2.04
CA SER A 7 2.30 -2.11 -2.12
C SER A 7 3.45 -2.68 -1.29
N TYR A 8 3.14 -3.55 -0.33
CA TYR A 8 4.16 -4.08 0.58
C TYR A 8 3.74 -5.41 1.22
N SER A 9 4.72 -6.17 1.72
CA SER A 9 4.47 -7.35 2.56
C SER A 9 4.10 -6.92 3.99
N HIS A 10 3.09 -7.56 4.60
CA HIS A 10 2.72 -7.28 6.00
C HIS A 10 3.89 -7.41 7.00
N GLU A 11 4.91 -8.22 6.69
CA GLU A 11 6.14 -8.32 7.49
C GLU A 11 6.93 -7.01 7.53
N ASP A 12 6.86 -6.21 6.46
CA ASP A 12 7.50 -4.90 6.31
C ASP A 12 6.64 -3.74 6.86
N SER A 13 5.46 -4.03 7.43
CA SER A 13 4.48 -3.04 7.90
C SER A 13 5.04 -1.98 8.83
N LYS A 14 5.98 -2.32 9.71
CA LYS A 14 6.60 -1.35 10.63
C LYS A 14 7.43 -0.28 9.89
N ILE A 15 8.11 -0.66 8.81
CA ILE A 15 8.91 0.26 8.02
C ILE A 15 7.99 1.08 7.12
N VAL A 16 7.03 0.41 6.46
CA VAL A 16 6.07 1.08 5.57
C VAL A 16 5.22 2.10 6.32
N GLU A 17 4.80 1.81 7.55
CA GLU A 17 4.03 2.76 8.35
C GLU A 17 4.85 4.02 8.69
N LYS A 18 6.16 3.91 8.86
CA LYS A 18 7.04 5.08 9.06
C LYS A 18 7.14 5.92 7.78
N ILE A 19 7.29 5.26 6.63
CA ILE A 19 7.34 5.92 5.32
C ILE A 19 6.01 6.61 5.03
N ALA A 20 4.89 5.91 5.22
CA ALA A 20 3.54 6.44 5.02
C ALA A 20 3.28 7.67 5.90
N LYS A 21 3.65 7.62 7.19
CA LYS A 21 3.54 8.79 8.09
C LYS A 21 4.41 9.96 7.64
N TYR A 22 5.59 9.72 7.09
CA TYR A 22 6.44 10.77 6.55
C TYR A 22 5.81 11.43 5.31
N LEU A 23 5.33 10.62 4.35
CA LEU A 23 4.66 11.11 3.15
C LEU A 23 3.37 11.92 3.47
N VAL A 24 2.60 11.49 4.47
CA VAL A 24 1.43 12.25 4.95
C VAL A 24 1.84 13.63 5.51
N LYS A 25 2.98 13.74 6.21
CA LYS A 25 3.48 15.04 6.69
C LYS A 25 3.88 15.98 5.56
N GLU A 26 4.27 15.43 4.41
CA GLU A 26 4.55 16.18 3.18
C GLU A 26 3.27 16.50 2.37
N ASN A 27 2.08 16.42 2.99
CA ASN A 27 0.77 16.66 2.37
C ASN A 27 0.42 15.72 1.21
N LEU A 28 0.97 14.50 1.19
CA LEU A 28 0.57 13.46 0.25
C LEU A 28 -0.57 12.62 0.83
N HIS A 29 -1.52 12.22 -0.02
CA HIS A 29 -2.57 11.30 0.38
C HIS A 29 -2.05 9.86 0.24
N VAL A 30 -1.85 9.16 1.35
CA VAL A 30 -1.25 7.82 1.34
C VAL A 30 -2.28 6.76 1.66
N TRP A 31 -2.33 5.73 0.81
CA TRP A 31 -3.16 4.55 0.99
C TRP A 31 -2.28 3.34 1.32
N ILE A 32 -2.56 2.70 2.46
CA ILE A 32 -2.08 1.37 2.81
C ILE A 32 -3.23 0.53 3.35
N ASP A 33 -3.20 -0.75 3.03
CA ASP A 33 -4.17 -1.76 3.46
C ASP A 33 -4.47 -1.72 4.98
N LYS A 34 -3.43 -1.57 5.81
CA LYS A 34 -3.51 -1.51 7.27
C LYS A 34 -4.33 -0.33 7.79
N TRP A 35 -4.42 0.76 7.04
CA TRP A 35 -5.18 1.95 7.44
C TRP A 35 -6.60 1.97 6.88
N GLN A 36 -6.87 1.22 5.81
CA GLN A 36 -8.06 1.41 4.98
C GLN A 36 -8.95 0.16 4.87
N LEU A 37 -8.53 -0.98 5.43
CA LEU A 37 -9.33 -2.19 5.48
C LEU A 37 -10.07 -2.32 6.80
N ASN A 38 -11.40 -2.45 6.71
CA ASN A 38 -12.25 -2.84 7.82
C ASN A 38 -12.54 -4.34 7.78
N PHE A 39 -13.00 -4.89 8.90
CA PHE A 39 -13.47 -6.27 8.95
C PHE A 39 -14.64 -6.48 7.98
N GLY A 40 -14.50 -7.44 7.07
CA GLY A 40 -15.50 -7.76 6.04
C GLY A 40 -15.25 -7.10 4.68
N ASP A 41 -14.26 -6.20 4.57
CA ASP A 41 -13.88 -5.64 3.28
C ASP A 41 -13.20 -6.71 2.40
N SER A 42 -13.55 -6.72 1.11
CA SER A 42 -12.78 -7.46 0.12
C SER A 42 -11.47 -6.72 -0.13
N LEU A 43 -10.37 -7.26 0.40
CA LEU A 43 -9.00 -6.78 0.18
C LEU A 43 -8.74 -6.51 -1.31
N ILE A 44 -9.15 -7.45 -2.17
CA ILE A 44 -8.90 -7.38 -3.62
C ILE A 44 -9.62 -6.19 -4.25
N GLN A 45 -10.89 -5.98 -3.92
CA GLN A 45 -11.68 -4.88 -4.47
C GLN A 45 -11.11 -3.52 -4.05
N LYS A 46 -10.84 -3.36 -2.75
CA LYS A 46 -10.29 -2.11 -2.19
C LYS A 46 -8.92 -1.75 -2.77
N VAL A 47 -8.08 -2.75 -2.99
CA VAL A 47 -6.78 -2.55 -3.63
C VAL A 47 -6.94 -2.14 -5.09
N GLN A 48 -7.83 -2.78 -5.85
CA GLN A 48 -8.11 -2.38 -7.24
C GLN A 48 -8.63 -0.95 -7.35
N ASP A 49 -9.56 -0.57 -6.47
CA ASP A 49 -10.08 0.80 -6.41
C ASP A 49 -8.95 1.80 -6.08
N ALA A 50 -8.13 1.48 -5.08
CA ALA A 50 -7.01 2.34 -4.67
C ALA A 50 -5.92 2.48 -5.74
N ILE A 51 -5.63 1.41 -6.50
CA ILE A 51 -4.71 1.47 -7.65
C ILE A 51 -5.28 2.34 -8.77
N SER A 52 -6.58 2.22 -9.05
CA SER A 52 -7.25 2.99 -10.10
C SER A 52 -7.28 4.50 -9.80
N GLU A 53 -7.30 4.86 -8.52
CA GLU A 53 -7.32 6.25 -8.04
C GLU A 53 -5.93 6.80 -7.68
N ALA A 54 -4.90 5.95 -7.65
CA ALA A 54 -3.54 6.34 -7.26
C ALA A 54 -2.85 7.13 -8.38
N SER A 55 -2.25 8.27 -8.00
CA SER A 55 -1.34 9.02 -8.88
C SER A 55 0.03 8.35 -8.96
N VAL A 56 0.42 7.63 -7.91
CA VAL A 56 1.72 6.96 -7.77
C VAL A 56 1.54 5.60 -7.09
N LEU A 57 2.12 4.57 -7.69
CA LEU A 57 2.29 3.25 -7.10
C LEU A 57 3.71 3.13 -6.54
N LEU A 58 3.85 2.92 -5.23
CA LEU A 58 5.11 2.71 -4.54
C LEU A 58 5.21 1.26 -4.09
N ILE A 59 6.13 0.50 -4.68
CA ILE A 59 6.32 -0.92 -4.35
C ILE A 59 7.50 -1.07 -3.41
N MET A 60 7.27 -1.62 -2.22
CA MET A 60 8.32 -1.90 -1.25
C MET A 60 8.97 -3.25 -1.55
N LEU A 61 10.04 -3.22 -2.34
CA LEU A 61 10.78 -4.43 -2.71
C LEU A 61 11.69 -4.91 -1.58
N SER A 62 11.30 -6.00 -0.94
CA SER A 62 12.16 -6.85 -0.11
C SER A 62 12.28 -8.24 -0.76
N LYS A 63 13.29 -9.04 -0.40
CA LYS A 63 13.39 -10.46 -0.87
C LYS A 63 12.07 -11.22 -0.68
N LYS A 64 11.31 -10.84 0.36
CA LYS A 64 10.04 -11.44 0.74
C LYS A 64 8.85 -10.85 -0.02
N SER A 65 8.92 -9.57 -0.41
CA SER A 65 7.91 -8.96 -1.30
C SER A 65 7.83 -9.71 -2.63
N VAL A 66 8.97 -10.13 -3.18
CA VAL A 66 9.07 -10.91 -4.43
C VAL A 66 8.44 -12.31 -4.29
N GLU A 67 8.47 -12.91 -3.11
CA GLU A 67 7.88 -14.24 -2.85
C GLU A 67 6.38 -14.18 -2.53
N SER A 68 5.84 -13.00 -2.25
CA SER A 68 4.44 -12.82 -1.87
C SER A 68 3.49 -13.12 -3.04
N GLU A 69 2.33 -13.71 -2.73
CA GLU A 69 1.27 -14.01 -3.71
C GLU A 69 0.75 -12.75 -4.43
N TRP A 70 0.98 -11.57 -3.86
CA TRP A 70 0.61 -10.29 -4.45
C TRP A 70 1.55 -9.87 -5.60
N CYS A 71 2.87 -9.98 -5.42
CA CYS A 71 3.85 -9.66 -6.47
C CYS A 71 3.79 -10.61 -7.68
N LYS A 72 3.19 -11.80 -7.51
CA LYS A 72 2.90 -12.73 -8.62
C LYS A 72 1.59 -12.42 -9.36
N LYS A 73 0.75 -11.54 -8.81
CA LYS A 73 -0.58 -11.17 -9.33
C LYS A 73 -0.68 -9.70 -9.79
N GLU A 74 0.18 -8.81 -9.30
CA GLU A 74 0.48 -7.49 -9.90
C GLU A 74 1.06 -7.65 -11.31
#